data_AF-A0A2I2GL52-F1
#
_entry.id   AF-A0A2I2GL52-F1
#
_cell.length_a   1.000
_cell.length_b   1.000
_cell.length_c   1.000
_cell.angle_alpha   90.00
_cell.angle_beta   90.00
_cell.angle_gamma   90.00
#
_symmetry.space_group_name_H-M   'P 1'
#
loop_
_entity.id
_entity.type
_entity.pdbx_description
1 polymer ?
#
loop_
_entity_poly.entity_id
_entity_poly.type
_entity_poly.pdbx_seq_one_letter_code
_entity_poly.pdbx_strand_id
1 'polypeptide(L)'
;MPRPSTGALRKKADADKVGYLGVYWTTDDESVYFSLSDNDAPLDFETINGGKPVLSPTLGSKAIRDASIIAGVGDDAGKYYIIGTDLDIGSTNWGDAVRTGSRGIFVWESTDLVNWTDERLVTVEDETAGMVWAPDAVWDASQEQYLVHWASQFYASDDPDHTGDPTTTHVLRYAYTSDFRTFGEPKTYIDHQTSTVIDLAFLPVDDDTFLRFYVDGNTTSPVVEVSNDGLFGDWAAPTGSVRDSASYEGPYAFWDNVEEGKAYLLCDRVGSSPGIAAWESTDVTSGEFARDSSSDLTFMRHGSVLPVTQEQYDALSGL
;
A
#
# COMPACT_ATOMS: atom_id res chain seq x y z
N MET A 1 -15.60 5.31 38.40
CA MET A 1 -15.83 3.88 38.05
C MET A 1 -14.50 3.31 37.62
N PRO A 2 -14.05 2.16 38.14
CA PRO A 2 -12.83 1.54 37.67
C PRO A 2 -13.07 1.05 36.23
N ARG A 3 -12.22 1.46 35.28
CA ARG A 3 -12.18 0.87 33.94
C ARG A 3 -11.85 -0.63 34.10
N PRO A 4 -12.62 -1.56 33.51
CA PRO A 4 -12.23 -2.95 33.49
C PRO A 4 -10.98 -3.14 32.62
N SER A 5 -10.14 -4.08 33.05
CA SER A 5 -8.94 -4.67 32.46
C SER A 5 -8.47 -4.17 31.09
N THR A 6 -7.21 -3.76 31.05
CA THR A 6 -6.27 -3.83 29.92
C THR A 6 -6.21 -5.25 29.34
N GLY A 7 -7.21 -5.66 28.58
CA GLY A 7 -6.95 -6.55 27.45
C GLY A 7 -6.05 -5.75 26.50
N ALA A 8 -4.90 -6.31 26.12
CA ALA A 8 -3.99 -5.61 25.22
C ALA A 8 -4.74 -5.27 23.92
N LEU A 9 -4.56 -4.02 23.44
CA LEU A 9 -5.06 -3.54 22.14
C LEU A 9 -4.31 -4.28 21.03
N ARG A 10 -4.68 -5.54 20.78
CA ARG A 10 -3.97 -6.43 19.86
C ARG A 10 -4.95 -7.12 18.95
N LYS A 11 -4.60 -7.19 17.67
CA LYS A 11 -5.30 -7.99 16.68
C LYS A 11 -5.17 -9.47 17.06
N LYS A 12 -6.30 -10.17 17.13
CA LYS A 12 -6.32 -11.63 17.30
C LYS A 12 -5.80 -12.33 16.05
N ALA A 13 -5.08 -13.43 16.27
CA ALA A 13 -4.74 -14.40 15.23
C ALA A 13 -6.00 -14.91 14.50
N ASP A 14 -5.86 -15.24 13.22
CA ASP A 14 -6.95 -15.68 12.35
C ASP A 14 -6.73 -17.14 11.93
N ALA A 15 -7.41 -18.05 12.61
CA ALA A 15 -7.28 -19.49 12.39
C ALA A 15 -7.88 -19.98 11.07
N ASP A 16 -8.67 -19.15 10.38
CA ASP A 16 -9.23 -19.49 9.07
C ASP A 16 -8.25 -19.19 7.93
N LYS A 17 -7.12 -18.54 8.23
CA LYS A 17 -6.05 -18.21 7.28
C LYS A 17 -4.89 -19.18 7.41
N VAL A 18 -4.37 -19.62 6.26
CA VAL A 18 -3.33 -20.66 6.18
C VAL A 18 -2.01 -20.17 5.58
N GLY A 19 -2.01 -18.96 5.04
CA GLY A 19 -0.86 -18.34 4.39
C GLY A 19 -1.19 -16.96 3.86
N TYR A 20 -0.33 -16.47 2.97
CA TYR A 20 -0.39 -15.12 2.44
C TYR A 20 -0.14 -15.10 0.94
N LEU A 21 -0.91 -14.27 0.24
CA LEU A 21 -0.68 -13.88 -1.15
C LEU A 21 0.12 -12.57 -1.16
N GLY A 22 1.33 -12.61 -1.71
CA GLY A 22 2.10 -11.41 -2.03
C GLY A 22 1.79 -10.94 -3.44
N VAL A 23 1.41 -9.67 -3.59
CA VAL A 23 1.13 -8.99 -4.85
C VAL A 23 2.18 -7.90 -5.07
N TYR A 24 2.96 -8.01 -6.15
CA TYR A 24 4.11 -7.14 -6.36
C TYR A 24 4.33 -6.87 -7.86
N TRP A 25 5.25 -5.97 -8.18
CA TRP A 25 5.73 -5.75 -9.54
C TRP A 25 7.24 -6.01 -9.63
N THR A 26 7.77 -6.12 -10.85
CA THR A 26 9.21 -6.28 -11.08
C THR A 26 9.75 -5.17 -11.98
N THR A 27 11.01 -4.79 -11.77
CA THR A 27 11.66 -3.76 -12.59
C THR A 27 11.81 -4.17 -14.06
N ASP A 28 11.88 -5.48 -14.35
CA ASP A 28 12.17 -5.97 -15.69
C ASP A 28 10.94 -5.98 -16.62
N ASP A 29 9.72 -6.10 -16.07
CA ASP A 29 8.49 -6.31 -16.85
C ASP A 29 7.28 -5.47 -16.37
N GLU A 30 7.47 -4.57 -15.39
CA GLU A 30 6.51 -3.57 -14.86
C GLU A 30 5.03 -4.00 -14.95
N SER A 31 4.78 -5.23 -14.49
CA SER A 31 3.50 -5.95 -14.51
C SER A 31 3.24 -6.49 -13.10
N VAL A 32 2.03 -6.96 -12.82
CA VAL A 32 1.67 -7.55 -11.52
C VAL A 32 2.01 -9.03 -11.48
N TYR A 33 2.68 -9.45 -10.42
CA TYR A 33 3.11 -10.81 -10.12
C TYR A 33 2.60 -11.24 -8.76
N PHE A 34 2.40 -12.56 -8.61
CA PHE A 34 1.96 -13.17 -7.36
C PHE A 34 3.02 -14.11 -6.77
N SER A 35 2.98 -14.24 -5.45
CA SER A 35 3.75 -15.21 -4.67
C SER A 35 2.92 -15.70 -3.48
N LEU A 36 3.28 -16.86 -2.93
CA LEU A 36 2.65 -17.42 -1.73
C LEU A 36 3.68 -17.71 -0.64
N SER A 37 3.29 -17.46 0.60
CA SER A 37 3.96 -17.99 1.80
C SER A 37 2.91 -18.65 2.70
N ASP A 38 3.35 -19.53 3.60
CA ASP A 38 2.47 -20.18 4.57
C ASP A 38 2.66 -19.63 5.99
N ASN A 39 1.85 -20.12 6.93
CA ASN A 39 1.92 -19.71 8.33
C ASN A 39 3.16 -20.20 9.09
N ASP A 40 3.85 -21.24 8.61
CA ASP A 40 5.09 -21.73 9.24
C ASP A 40 6.28 -20.81 8.88
N ALA A 41 6.23 -20.17 7.70
CA ALA A 41 7.20 -19.18 7.27
C ALA A 41 6.53 -17.97 6.57
N PRO A 42 5.91 -17.04 7.33
CA PRO A 42 5.10 -15.93 6.77
C PRO A 42 5.80 -15.00 5.79
N LEU A 43 7.14 -14.93 5.85
CA LEU A 43 7.98 -14.10 4.98
C LEU A 43 8.69 -14.90 3.88
N ASP A 44 8.52 -16.22 3.81
CA ASP A 44 9.18 -17.07 2.82
C ASP A 44 8.31 -17.21 1.57
N PHE A 45 8.14 -16.10 0.86
CA PHE A 45 7.31 -16.05 -0.33
C PHE A 45 7.97 -16.73 -1.53
N GLU A 46 7.24 -17.64 -2.17
CA GLU A 46 7.63 -18.29 -3.40
C GLU A 46 6.78 -17.78 -4.58
N THR A 47 7.43 -17.47 -5.70
CA THR A 47 6.73 -17.03 -6.91
C THR A 47 5.80 -18.13 -7.46
N ILE A 48 4.58 -17.77 -7.84
CA ILE A 48 3.59 -18.68 -8.45
C ILE A 48 3.36 -18.36 -9.94
N ASN A 49 2.38 -19.00 -10.59
CA ASN A 49 2.06 -18.80 -12.03
C ASN A 49 3.28 -19.05 -12.95
N GLY A 50 4.18 -19.94 -12.53
CA GLY A 50 5.44 -20.22 -13.22
C GLY A 50 6.35 -19.01 -13.43
N GLY A 51 6.27 -17.99 -12.57
CA GLY A 51 7.07 -16.76 -12.68
C GLY A 51 6.61 -15.80 -13.78
N LYS A 52 5.36 -15.94 -14.25
CA LYS A 52 4.78 -15.05 -15.27
C LYS A 52 3.89 -14.00 -14.64
N PRO A 53 3.73 -12.83 -15.29
CA PRO A 53 2.80 -11.81 -14.82
C PRO A 53 1.37 -12.35 -14.81
N VAL A 54 0.62 -11.96 -13.79
CA VAL A 54 -0.82 -12.22 -13.66
C VAL A 54 -1.61 -11.12 -14.35
N LEU A 55 -1.16 -9.86 -14.24
CA LEU A 55 -1.77 -8.70 -14.91
C LEU A 55 -0.68 -7.88 -15.60
N SER A 56 -0.86 -7.62 -16.89
CA SER A 56 -0.02 -6.68 -17.64
C SER A 56 -0.91 -5.56 -18.17
N PRO A 57 -0.64 -4.29 -17.82
CA PRO A 57 -1.48 -3.19 -18.26
C PRO A 57 -1.49 -3.02 -19.78
N THR A 58 -2.66 -2.72 -20.34
CA THR A 58 -2.85 -2.39 -21.75
C THR A 58 -3.23 -0.92 -21.97
N LEU A 59 -3.67 -0.23 -20.90
CA LEU A 59 -3.98 1.19 -20.85
C LEU A 59 -2.80 2.02 -20.31
N GLY A 60 -2.96 3.35 -20.32
CA GLY A 60 -1.98 4.28 -19.75
C GLY A 60 -0.60 4.19 -20.41
N SER A 61 0.42 4.22 -19.56
CA SER A 61 1.82 3.96 -19.92
C SER A 61 2.12 2.51 -20.29
N LYS A 62 1.19 1.58 -20.02
CA LYS A 62 1.33 0.12 -20.17
C LYS A 62 2.35 -0.51 -19.20
N ALA A 63 2.60 0.18 -18.09
CA ALA A 63 3.44 -0.28 -16.99
C ALA A 63 2.77 0.07 -15.66
N ILE A 64 2.88 -0.85 -14.69
CA ILE A 64 2.35 -0.69 -13.34
C ILE A 64 3.46 -0.76 -12.30
N ARG A 65 3.34 0.10 -11.29
CA ARG A 65 4.16 0.09 -10.08
C ARG A 65 3.28 0.16 -8.85
N ASP A 66 3.87 -0.14 -7.70
CA ASP A 66 3.28 0.04 -6.36
C ASP A 66 1.88 -0.62 -6.24
N ALA A 67 1.82 -1.93 -6.52
CA ALA A 67 0.56 -2.65 -6.61
C ALA A 67 -0.03 -2.97 -5.23
N SER A 68 -1.25 -2.50 -4.95
CA SER A 68 -1.99 -2.84 -3.73
C SER A 68 -3.18 -3.76 -3.99
N ILE A 69 -3.32 -4.82 -3.19
CA ILE A 69 -4.47 -5.73 -3.18
C ILE A 69 -5.43 -5.38 -2.03
N ILE A 70 -6.70 -5.14 -2.37
CA ILE A 70 -7.74 -4.77 -1.42
C ILE A 70 -8.79 -5.88 -1.36
N ALA A 71 -9.04 -6.39 -0.16
CA ALA A 71 -10.17 -7.29 0.07
C ALA A 71 -11.48 -6.49 0.17
N GLY A 72 -12.50 -6.99 -0.53
CA GLY A 72 -13.86 -6.48 -0.49
C GLY A 72 -14.47 -6.53 0.92
N VAL A 73 -15.13 -5.45 1.34
CA VAL A 73 -15.82 -5.29 2.64
C VAL A 73 -17.22 -4.72 2.37
N GLY A 74 -18.15 -4.91 3.31
CA GLY A 74 -19.52 -4.42 3.16
C GLY A 74 -20.22 -5.06 1.96
N ASP A 75 -20.74 -4.24 1.05
CA ASP A 75 -21.43 -4.71 -0.17
C ASP A 75 -20.48 -5.39 -1.17
N ASP A 76 -19.17 -5.17 -1.07
CA ASP A 76 -18.14 -5.80 -1.90
C ASP A 76 -17.54 -7.06 -1.27
N ALA A 77 -18.06 -7.53 -0.12
CA ALA A 77 -17.57 -8.75 0.52
C ALA A 77 -17.52 -9.94 -0.46
N GLY A 78 -16.33 -10.55 -0.59
CA GLY A 78 -16.06 -11.62 -1.55
C GLY A 78 -15.48 -11.16 -2.89
N LYS A 79 -15.30 -9.85 -3.09
CA LYS A 79 -14.52 -9.29 -4.19
C LYS A 79 -13.10 -8.94 -3.74
N TYR A 80 -12.23 -8.75 -4.72
CA TYR A 80 -10.85 -8.32 -4.57
C TYR A 80 -10.53 -7.30 -5.64
N TYR A 81 -9.78 -6.27 -5.25
CA TYR A 81 -9.30 -5.24 -6.16
C TYR A 81 -7.78 -5.25 -6.17
N ILE A 82 -7.20 -5.01 -7.34
CA ILE A 82 -5.79 -4.60 -7.44
C ILE A 82 -5.77 -3.20 -8.00
N ILE A 83 -5.08 -2.30 -7.30
CA ILE A 83 -4.82 -0.94 -7.74
C ILE A 83 -3.31 -0.70 -7.85
N GLY A 84 -2.89 0.28 -8.65
CA GLY A 84 -1.49 0.61 -8.77
C GLY A 84 -1.21 1.87 -9.58
N THR A 85 0.04 2.31 -9.51
CA THR A 85 0.57 3.47 -10.21
C THR A 85 0.67 3.21 -11.71
N ASP A 86 0.19 4.14 -12.53
CA ASP A 86 0.44 4.15 -13.98
C ASP A 86 1.73 4.91 -14.30
N LEU A 87 2.84 4.17 -14.44
CA LEU A 87 4.17 4.74 -14.68
C LEU A 87 5.12 3.73 -15.34
N ASP A 88 5.54 4.04 -16.56
CA ASP A 88 6.71 3.44 -17.23
C ASP A 88 7.88 4.41 -17.09
N ILE A 89 8.78 4.17 -16.12
CA ILE A 89 9.93 5.06 -15.89
C ILE A 89 10.98 4.95 -17.01
N GLY A 90 10.98 3.87 -17.79
CA GLY A 90 11.88 3.66 -18.92
C GLY A 90 11.51 4.48 -20.16
N SER A 91 10.23 4.84 -20.30
CA SER A 91 9.71 5.68 -21.38
C SER A 91 9.71 7.18 -21.08
N THR A 92 9.93 7.56 -19.82
CA THR A 92 9.94 8.96 -19.35
C THR A 92 11.23 9.30 -18.58
N ASN A 93 11.27 10.46 -17.93
CA ASN A 93 12.29 10.81 -16.95
C ASN A 93 11.63 11.30 -15.66
N TRP A 94 12.39 11.35 -14.56
CA TRP A 94 11.85 11.75 -13.25
C TRP A 94 11.20 13.13 -13.24
N GLY A 95 11.73 14.10 -14.00
CA GLY A 95 11.15 15.44 -14.07
C GLY A 95 9.77 15.44 -14.69
N ASP A 96 9.62 14.77 -15.84
CA ASP A 96 8.34 14.65 -16.54
C ASP A 96 7.37 13.72 -15.80
N ALA A 97 7.86 12.65 -15.16
CA ALA A 97 7.02 11.74 -14.37
C ALA A 97 6.34 12.44 -13.19
N VAL A 98 7.01 13.42 -12.56
CA VAL A 98 6.45 14.23 -11.48
C VAL A 98 5.55 15.34 -12.00
N ARG A 99 5.97 16.01 -13.08
CA ARG A 99 5.31 17.21 -13.61
C ARG A 99 4.10 16.90 -14.46
N THR A 100 4.17 15.92 -15.34
CA THR A 100 3.16 15.65 -16.37
C THR A 100 2.86 14.15 -16.47
N GLY A 101 3.00 13.44 -15.35
CA GLY A 101 2.72 12.01 -15.21
C GLY A 101 1.23 11.68 -15.23
N SER A 102 0.92 10.40 -15.03
CA SER A 102 -0.46 9.93 -14.97
C SER A 102 -1.16 10.50 -13.74
N ARG A 103 -2.43 10.89 -13.93
CA ARG A 103 -3.34 11.32 -12.86
C ARG A 103 -4.36 10.24 -12.51
N GLY A 104 -4.14 9.04 -13.03
CA GLY A 104 -5.01 7.90 -12.83
C GLY A 104 -4.33 6.76 -12.10
N ILE A 105 -5.16 5.92 -11.50
CA ILE A 105 -4.75 4.65 -10.90
C ILE A 105 -5.30 3.52 -11.76
N PHE A 106 -4.52 2.45 -11.89
CA PHE A 106 -5.07 1.22 -12.42
C PHE A 106 -6.05 0.59 -11.42
N VAL A 107 -7.05 -0.11 -11.93
CA VAL A 107 -7.97 -0.94 -11.14
C VAL A 107 -8.31 -2.21 -11.91
N TRP A 108 -8.13 -3.37 -11.27
CA TRP A 108 -8.70 -4.66 -11.67
C TRP A 108 -9.61 -5.22 -10.58
N GLU A 109 -10.53 -6.10 -10.96
CA GLU A 109 -11.47 -6.75 -10.04
C GLU A 109 -11.45 -8.28 -10.22
N SER A 110 -11.57 -9.01 -9.12
CA SER A 110 -11.71 -10.46 -9.07
C SER A 110 -12.69 -10.89 -7.99
N THR A 111 -13.30 -12.07 -8.13
CA THR A 111 -14.11 -12.72 -7.09
C THR A 111 -13.50 -14.01 -6.58
N ASP A 112 -12.34 -14.41 -7.11
CA ASP A 112 -11.70 -15.70 -6.81
C ASP A 112 -10.17 -15.63 -6.70
N LEU A 113 -9.58 -14.42 -6.79
CA LEU A 113 -8.14 -14.12 -6.81
C LEU A 113 -7.36 -14.69 -8.00
N VAL A 114 -8.00 -15.45 -8.88
CA VAL A 114 -7.38 -16.16 -10.00
C VAL A 114 -7.73 -15.48 -11.31
N ASN A 115 -9.02 -15.22 -11.50
CA ASN A 115 -9.56 -14.58 -12.69
C ASN A 115 -9.76 -13.10 -12.41
N TRP A 116 -8.99 -12.28 -13.11
CA TRP A 116 -9.03 -10.83 -13.00
C TRP A 116 -9.61 -10.21 -14.27
N THR A 117 -10.45 -9.21 -14.09
CA THR A 117 -11.22 -8.57 -15.17
C THR A 117 -11.25 -7.06 -15.01
N ASP A 118 -11.87 -6.38 -15.97
CA ASP A 118 -12.19 -4.96 -15.90
C ASP A 118 -11.00 -4.03 -15.66
N GLU A 119 -9.93 -4.19 -16.45
CA GLU A 119 -8.83 -3.22 -16.48
C GLU A 119 -9.39 -1.81 -16.71
N ARG A 120 -9.14 -0.92 -15.75
CA ARG A 120 -9.50 0.49 -15.80
C ARG A 120 -8.28 1.33 -15.45
N LEU A 121 -8.17 2.49 -16.09
CA LEU A 121 -7.31 3.58 -15.62
C LEU A 121 -8.25 4.71 -15.18
N VAL A 122 -8.43 4.85 -13.87
CA VAL A 122 -9.40 5.79 -13.27
C VAL A 122 -8.67 7.06 -12.88
N THR A 123 -8.99 8.19 -13.52
CA THR A 123 -8.47 9.50 -13.14
C THR A 123 -9.05 9.94 -11.80
N VAL A 124 -8.18 10.24 -10.83
CA VAL A 124 -8.57 10.58 -9.44
C VAL A 124 -8.15 11.99 -9.01
N GLU A 125 -7.36 12.69 -9.83
CA GLU A 125 -6.97 14.09 -9.60
C GLU A 125 -7.23 14.97 -10.83
N ASP A 126 -7.37 16.27 -10.59
CA ASP A 126 -7.65 17.26 -11.64
C ASP A 126 -6.41 17.67 -12.44
N GLU A 127 -6.55 18.62 -13.36
CA GLU A 127 -5.46 19.03 -14.27
C GLU A 127 -4.30 19.76 -13.60
N THR A 128 -4.47 20.22 -12.35
CA THR A 128 -3.39 20.87 -11.59
C THR A 128 -2.42 19.88 -10.96
N ALA A 129 -2.78 18.59 -10.88
CA ALA A 129 -1.92 17.54 -10.38
C ALA A 129 -0.90 17.10 -11.43
N GLY A 130 0.36 16.98 -11.03
CA GLY A 130 1.43 16.48 -11.88
C GLY A 130 1.51 14.96 -11.94
N MET A 131 1.08 14.26 -10.89
CA MET A 131 1.09 12.79 -10.83
C MET A 131 0.14 12.22 -9.76
N VAL A 132 -0.13 10.93 -9.84
CA VAL A 132 -0.79 10.10 -8.82
C VAL A 132 0.02 8.82 -8.62
N TRP A 133 0.65 8.65 -7.46
CA TRP A 133 1.56 7.52 -7.17
C TRP A 133 1.22 6.76 -5.90
N ALA A 134 1.65 5.50 -5.87
CA ALA A 134 1.54 4.55 -4.77
C ALA A 134 0.14 4.50 -4.13
N PRO A 135 -0.90 4.16 -4.92
CA PRO A 135 -2.24 4.09 -4.39
C PRO A 135 -2.44 2.86 -3.49
N ASP A 136 -3.06 3.05 -2.35
CA ASP A 136 -3.54 1.99 -1.45
C ASP A 136 -4.89 2.41 -0.84
N ALA A 137 -5.58 1.50 -0.17
CA ALA A 137 -6.88 1.76 0.41
C ALA A 137 -7.09 1.08 1.76
N VAL A 138 -7.78 1.79 2.64
CA VAL A 138 -8.24 1.27 3.93
C VAL A 138 -9.76 1.44 4.03
N TRP A 139 -10.44 0.44 4.58
CA TRP A 139 -11.87 0.54 4.83
C TRP A 139 -12.17 1.47 6.01
N ASP A 140 -13.00 2.48 5.79
CA ASP A 140 -13.51 3.36 6.82
C ASP A 140 -14.93 2.94 7.20
N ALA A 141 -15.06 2.24 8.32
CA ALA A 141 -16.34 1.75 8.81
C ALA A 141 -17.33 2.88 9.17
N SER A 142 -16.86 4.09 9.45
CA SER A 142 -17.73 5.23 9.75
C SER A 142 -18.41 5.80 8.52
N GLN A 143 -17.77 5.67 7.36
CA GLN A 143 -18.30 6.12 6.06
C GLN A 143 -18.93 4.98 5.27
N GLU A 144 -18.68 3.72 5.65
CA GLU A 144 -19.00 2.52 4.86
C GLU A 144 -18.41 2.61 3.44
N GLN A 145 -17.17 3.11 3.35
CA GLN A 145 -16.45 3.32 2.10
C GLN A 145 -14.95 3.05 2.28
N TYR A 146 -14.25 2.83 1.17
CA TYR A 146 -12.79 2.80 1.12
C TYR A 146 -12.24 4.22 1.09
N LEU A 147 -11.36 4.54 2.02
CA LEU A 147 -10.45 5.68 1.90
C LEU A 147 -9.29 5.22 1.01
N VAL A 148 -9.30 5.65 -0.25
CA VAL A 148 -8.22 5.40 -1.20
C VAL A 148 -7.30 6.61 -1.16
N HIS A 149 -6.00 6.39 -1.04
CA HIS A 149 -5.01 7.46 -0.92
C HIS A 149 -3.85 7.27 -1.88
N TRP A 150 -3.15 8.36 -2.19
CA TRP A 150 -2.02 8.40 -3.11
C TRP A 150 -1.15 9.63 -2.86
N ALA A 151 0.08 9.64 -3.36
CA ALA A 151 0.92 10.83 -3.40
C ALA A 151 0.63 11.67 -4.66
N SER A 152 0.73 13.00 -4.54
CA SER A 152 0.60 13.93 -5.67
C SER A 152 1.40 15.23 -5.45
N GLN A 153 1.67 15.97 -6.52
CA GLN A 153 2.25 17.32 -6.51
C GLN A 153 1.41 18.24 -7.38
N PHE A 154 1.17 19.48 -6.94
CA PHE A 154 0.29 20.41 -7.63
C PHE A 154 1.02 21.61 -8.21
N TYR A 155 0.43 22.18 -9.26
CA TYR A 155 0.87 23.38 -9.97
C TYR A 155 -0.25 24.42 -10.02
N ALA A 156 0.11 25.66 -10.37
CA ALA A 156 -0.87 26.73 -10.45
C ALA A 156 -1.86 26.48 -11.61
N SER A 157 -3.14 26.81 -11.41
CA SER A 157 -4.17 26.62 -12.44
C SER A 157 -3.95 27.42 -13.73
N ASP A 158 -3.10 28.46 -13.68
CA ASP A 158 -2.67 29.26 -14.84
C ASP A 158 -1.34 28.79 -15.45
N ASP A 159 -0.77 27.67 -14.98
CA ASP A 159 0.38 26.96 -15.54
C ASP A 159 -0.04 25.55 -16.02
N PRO A 160 -0.88 25.41 -17.07
CA PRO A 160 -1.42 24.12 -17.51
C PRO A 160 -0.36 23.16 -18.08
N ASP A 161 0.84 23.65 -18.40
CA ASP A 161 1.97 22.86 -18.91
C ASP A 161 2.95 22.47 -17.78
N HIS A 162 2.66 22.84 -16.53
CA HIS A 162 3.48 22.57 -15.33
C HIS A 162 4.96 22.94 -15.54
N THR A 163 5.21 24.12 -16.10
CA THR A 163 6.56 24.61 -16.43
C THR A 163 7.18 25.46 -15.30
N GLY A 164 6.34 26.00 -14.42
CA GLY A 164 6.74 26.79 -13.26
C GLY A 164 7.13 25.94 -12.06
N ASP A 165 7.28 26.61 -10.91
CA ASP A 165 7.49 25.92 -9.65
C ASP A 165 6.17 25.29 -9.17
N PRO A 166 6.21 24.09 -8.57
CA PRO A 166 5.02 23.48 -8.00
C PRO A 166 4.50 24.33 -6.83
N THR A 167 3.18 24.34 -6.63
CA THR A 167 2.52 25.02 -5.50
C THR A 167 2.60 24.22 -4.21
N THR A 168 2.95 22.92 -4.29
CA THR A 168 3.12 22.02 -3.15
C THR A 168 4.41 21.20 -3.27
N THR A 169 4.90 20.66 -2.16
CA THR A 169 5.74 19.45 -2.21
C THR A 169 4.89 18.23 -2.63
N HIS A 170 5.47 17.03 -2.64
CA HIS A 170 4.61 15.83 -2.69
C HIS A 170 3.79 15.78 -1.40
N VAL A 171 2.48 15.65 -1.56
CA VAL A 171 1.49 15.56 -0.48
C VAL A 171 0.72 14.25 -0.62
N LEU A 172 0.17 13.75 0.48
CA LEU A 172 -0.75 12.62 0.45
C LEU A 172 -2.19 13.12 0.31
N ARG A 173 -2.86 12.57 -0.68
CA ARG A 173 -4.23 12.85 -1.08
C ARG A 173 -5.10 11.64 -0.82
N TYR A 174 -6.40 11.84 -0.70
CA TYR A 174 -7.35 10.74 -0.58
C TYR A 174 -8.71 11.09 -1.18
N ALA A 175 -9.44 10.07 -1.61
CA ALA A 175 -10.86 10.16 -1.93
C ALA A 175 -11.58 8.89 -1.43
N TYR A 176 -12.88 9.03 -1.16
CA TYR A 176 -13.72 7.88 -0.85
C TYR A 176 -14.29 7.24 -2.11
N THR A 177 -14.37 5.91 -2.10
CA THR A 177 -15.11 5.13 -3.09
C THR A 177 -15.77 3.94 -2.40
N SER A 178 -16.86 3.43 -2.97
CA SER A 178 -17.48 2.18 -2.54
C SER A 178 -17.35 1.06 -3.57
N ASP A 179 -16.71 1.31 -4.72
CA ASP A 179 -16.74 0.38 -5.85
C ASP A 179 -15.47 0.42 -6.74
N PHE A 180 -14.49 1.27 -6.42
CA PHE A 180 -13.31 1.54 -7.23
C PHE A 180 -13.62 1.92 -8.69
N ARG A 181 -14.81 2.47 -8.95
CA ARG A 181 -15.25 3.04 -10.25
C ARG A 181 -15.48 4.53 -10.11
N THR A 182 -16.21 4.91 -9.06
CA THR A 182 -16.58 6.29 -8.80
C THR A 182 -15.88 6.76 -7.54
N PHE A 183 -15.12 7.84 -7.67
CA PHE A 183 -14.39 8.45 -6.57
C PHE A 183 -15.06 9.77 -6.20
N GLY A 184 -15.11 10.06 -4.90
CA GLY A 184 -15.45 11.38 -4.39
C GLY A 184 -14.40 12.42 -4.75
N GLU A 185 -14.69 13.68 -4.42
CA GLU A 185 -13.73 14.77 -4.60
C GLU A 185 -12.48 14.53 -3.71
N PRO A 186 -11.26 14.56 -4.29
CA PRO A 186 -10.05 14.29 -3.54
C PRO A 186 -9.72 15.43 -2.58
N LYS A 187 -9.18 15.07 -1.41
CA LYS A 187 -8.78 15.98 -0.34
C LYS A 187 -7.35 15.69 0.09
N THR A 188 -6.71 16.67 0.72
CA THR A 188 -5.39 16.47 1.32
C THR A 188 -5.53 15.70 2.62
N TYR A 189 -4.75 14.63 2.76
CA TYR A 189 -4.62 13.84 3.98
C TYR A 189 -3.41 14.28 4.82
N ILE A 190 -2.22 14.35 4.20
CA ILE A 190 -0.99 14.82 4.86
C ILE A 190 -0.29 15.82 3.95
N ASP A 191 0.03 16.99 4.50
CA ASP A 191 0.85 18.01 3.86
C ASP A 191 1.79 18.64 4.89
N HIS A 192 3.08 18.34 4.76
CA HIS A 192 4.13 18.92 5.61
C HIS A 192 4.55 20.33 5.18
N GLN A 193 4.07 20.82 4.02
CA GLN A 193 4.34 22.10 3.38
C GLN A 193 5.80 22.35 2.95
N THR A 194 6.76 21.89 3.74
CA THR A 194 8.20 22.14 3.54
C THR A 194 8.99 20.90 3.16
N SER A 195 8.40 19.71 3.25
CA SER A 195 9.00 18.44 2.85
C SER A 195 8.00 17.57 2.12
N THR A 196 8.52 16.62 1.33
CA THR A 196 7.72 15.64 0.60
C THR A 196 7.16 14.60 1.57
N VAL A 197 5.98 14.07 1.26
CA VAL A 197 5.44 12.88 1.89
C VAL A 197 4.85 11.96 0.81
N ILE A 198 5.21 10.67 0.84
CA ILE A 198 4.80 9.66 -0.14
C ILE A 198 4.60 8.30 0.55
N ASP A 199 4.12 7.31 -0.22
CA ASP A 199 4.03 5.90 0.16
C ASP A 199 3.34 5.65 1.51
N LEU A 200 2.14 6.21 1.66
CA LEU A 200 1.31 5.96 2.84
C LEU A 200 0.89 4.50 2.88
N ALA A 201 0.85 3.91 4.06
CA ALA A 201 0.18 2.65 4.33
C ALA A 201 -0.42 2.65 5.74
N PHE A 202 -1.47 1.86 5.93
CA PHE A 202 -2.15 1.74 7.22
C PHE A 202 -2.07 0.31 7.77
N LEU A 203 -2.01 0.21 9.10
CA LEU A 203 -2.28 -1.04 9.82
C LEU A 203 -3.38 -0.79 10.86
N PRO A 204 -4.63 -1.17 10.57
CA PRO A 204 -5.71 -1.12 11.56
C PRO A 204 -5.44 -2.12 12.69
N VAL A 205 -5.49 -1.65 13.94
CA VAL A 205 -5.30 -2.47 15.15
C VAL A 205 -6.66 -2.90 15.72
N ASP A 206 -7.59 -1.95 15.80
CA ASP A 206 -8.99 -2.15 16.15
C ASP A 206 -9.84 -1.06 15.48
N ASP A 207 -11.09 -0.87 15.92
CA ASP A 207 -12.05 0.04 15.29
C ASP A 207 -11.59 1.51 15.32
N ASP A 208 -10.82 1.92 16.33
CA ASP A 208 -10.38 3.30 16.54
C ASP A 208 -8.86 3.47 16.49
N THR A 209 -8.09 2.39 16.62
CA THR A 209 -6.62 2.44 16.70
C THR A 209 -5.99 2.04 15.37
N PHE A 210 -5.17 2.94 14.84
CA PHE A 210 -4.48 2.76 13.57
C PHE A 210 -3.01 3.10 13.71
N LEU A 211 -2.16 2.34 13.02
CA LEU A 211 -0.85 2.81 12.63
C LEU A 211 -0.91 3.35 11.21
N ARG A 212 -0.08 4.35 10.93
CA ARG A 212 0.30 4.72 9.57
C ARG A 212 1.80 4.71 9.40
N PHE A 213 2.22 4.36 8.21
CA PHE A 213 3.60 4.41 7.76
C PHE A 213 3.68 5.28 6.52
N TYR A 214 4.75 6.05 6.36
CA TYR A 214 4.99 6.83 5.14
C TYR A 214 6.46 7.20 5.04
N VAL A 215 6.88 7.63 3.85
CA VAL A 215 8.21 8.22 3.66
C VAL A 215 8.08 9.74 3.69
N ASP A 216 8.97 10.40 4.42
CA ASP A 216 9.06 11.86 4.41
C ASP A 216 10.41 12.34 3.86
N GLY A 217 10.45 13.59 3.40
CA GLY A 217 11.67 14.20 2.88
C GLY A 217 12.65 14.69 3.97
N ASN A 218 12.34 14.51 5.26
CA ASN A 218 13.19 14.97 6.37
C ASN A 218 14.06 13.85 6.94
N THR A 219 13.66 12.60 6.73
CA THR A 219 14.33 11.41 7.22
C THR A 219 14.78 10.53 6.05
N THR A 220 15.54 9.49 6.34
CA THR A 220 15.98 8.51 5.33
C THR A 220 15.26 7.18 5.47
N SER A 221 14.24 7.12 6.32
CA SER A 221 13.60 5.90 6.81
C SER A 221 12.08 6.10 6.82
N PRO A 222 11.27 5.03 6.64
CA PRO A 222 9.84 5.13 6.86
C PRO A 222 9.52 5.64 8.27
N VAL A 223 8.62 6.61 8.35
CA VAL A 223 8.04 7.14 9.58
C VAL A 223 6.91 6.21 10.01
N VAL A 224 6.70 6.07 11.32
CA VAL A 224 5.56 5.37 11.92
C VAL A 224 4.85 6.32 12.88
N GLU A 225 3.53 6.38 12.81
CA GLU A 225 2.68 7.13 13.73
C GLU A 225 1.47 6.30 14.15
N VAL A 226 0.92 6.62 15.32
CA VAL A 226 -0.25 5.95 15.91
C VAL A 226 -1.35 6.96 16.16
N SER A 227 -2.58 6.61 15.82
CA SER A 227 -3.80 7.27 16.27
C SER A 227 -4.64 6.28 17.09
N ASN A 228 -5.37 6.79 18.08
CA ASN A 228 -6.30 6.01 18.92
C ASN A 228 -7.75 6.54 18.78
N ASP A 229 -8.02 7.28 17.72
CA ASP A 229 -9.25 8.03 17.47
C ASP A 229 -9.60 8.06 15.97
N GLY A 230 -9.18 7.02 15.24
CA GLY A 230 -9.56 6.74 13.87
C GLY A 230 -8.62 7.32 12.81
N LEU A 231 -8.99 7.11 11.54
CA LEU A 231 -8.20 7.54 10.38
C LEU A 231 -7.95 9.06 10.34
N PHE A 232 -8.85 9.88 10.89
CA PHE A 232 -8.70 11.35 10.96
C PHE A 232 -8.41 11.86 12.38
N GLY A 233 -7.94 10.97 13.24
CA GLY A 233 -7.61 11.28 14.62
C GLY A 233 -6.30 12.04 14.80
N ASP A 234 -5.95 12.28 16.06
CA ASP A 234 -4.65 12.81 16.46
C ASP A 234 -3.57 11.73 16.23
N TRP A 235 -2.68 11.99 15.27
CA TRP A 235 -1.52 11.15 14.98
C TRP A 235 -0.31 11.56 15.81
N ALA A 236 0.33 10.60 16.46
CA ALA A 236 1.51 10.82 17.27
C ALA A 236 2.64 9.85 16.92
N ALA A 237 3.87 10.37 16.90
CA ALA A 237 5.06 9.53 16.86
C ALA A 237 5.16 8.70 18.15
N PRO A 238 5.26 7.37 18.04
CA PRO A 238 5.45 6.50 19.19
C PRO A 238 6.90 6.56 19.69
N THR A 239 7.24 5.80 20.73
CA THR A 239 8.60 5.79 21.30
C THR A 239 9.62 5.02 20.47
N GLY A 240 9.16 4.04 19.69
CA GLY A 240 9.95 3.21 18.81
C GLY A 240 10.06 3.76 17.40
N SER A 241 10.68 2.97 16.53
CA SER A 241 10.81 3.25 15.10
C SER A 241 11.01 1.96 14.31
N VAL A 242 10.95 2.07 12.98
CA VAL A 242 11.40 1.01 12.08
C VAL A 242 12.94 1.00 12.07
N ARG A 243 13.56 0.09 12.82
CA ARG A 243 15.02 0.07 13.04
C ARG A 243 15.77 -0.34 11.77
N ASP A 244 16.97 0.20 11.55
CA ASP A 244 17.84 -0.22 10.43
C ASP A 244 17.16 -0.13 9.03
N SER A 245 16.33 0.90 8.84
CA SER A 245 15.46 1.09 7.67
C SER A 245 15.90 2.23 6.75
N ALA A 246 17.13 2.71 6.89
CA ALA A 246 17.62 3.78 6.03
C ALA A 246 17.66 3.33 4.56
N SER A 247 17.21 4.21 3.65
CA SER A 247 17.08 3.95 2.20
C SER A 247 16.04 2.89 1.84
N TYR A 248 14.96 2.79 2.62
CA TYR A 248 13.77 2.02 2.28
C TYR A 248 12.55 2.94 2.17
N GLU A 249 11.63 2.57 1.28
CA GLU A 249 10.37 3.24 0.94
C GLU A 249 9.25 2.20 0.77
N GLY A 250 8.06 2.60 0.31
CA GLY A 250 6.96 1.68 0.07
C GLY A 250 6.59 0.76 1.24
N PRO A 251 6.33 1.30 2.46
CA PRO A 251 5.93 0.49 3.59
C PRO A 251 4.59 -0.21 3.30
N TYR A 252 4.47 -1.49 3.62
CA TYR A 252 3.21 -2.21 3.64
C TYR A 252 3.18 -3.17 4.83
N ALA A 253 2.21 -3.00 5.73
CA ALA A 253 2.12 -3.76 6.97
C ALA A 253 0.98 -4.77 6.94
N PHE A 254 1.19 -5.95 7.52
CA PHE A 254 0.17 -6.99 7.63
C PHE A 254 0.31 -7.78 8.93
N TRP A 255 -0.81 -8.31 9.41
CA TRP A 255 -0.86 -9.09 10.65
C TRP A 255 -0.41 -10.54 10.43
N ASP A 256 0.23 -11.11 11.45
CA ASP A 256 0.49 -12.54 11.53
C ASP A 256 -0.82 -13.32 11.80
N ASN A 257 -1.05 -14.38 11.05
CA ASN A 257 -2.24 -15.23 11.16
C ASN A 257 -2.24 -16.10 12.43
N VAL A 258 -1.08 -16.37 13.04
CA VAL A 258 -0.87 -17.34 14.12
C VAL A 258 -0.57 -16.67 15.46
N GLU A 259 0.32 -15.70 15.49
CA GLU A 259 0.75 -15.02 16.72
C GLU A 259 -0.07 -13.74 16.97
N GLU A 260 -0.89 -13.75 18.04
CA GLU A 260 -1.72 -12.61 18.42
C GLU A 260 -0.89 -11.33 18.67
N GLY A 261 -1.23 -10.28 17.94
CA GLY A 261 -0.57 -8.97 18.03
C GLY A 261 0.80 -8.89 17.37
N LYS A 262 1.24 -9.93 16.65
CA LYS A 262 2.42 -9.87 15.81
C LYS A 262 2.06 -9.33 14.42
N ALA A 263 2.85 -8.40 13.91
CA ALA A 263 2.72 -7.87 12.56
C ALA A 263 4.07 -7.82 11.86
N TYR A 264 4.01 -7.84 10.53
CA TYR A 264 5.13 -7.65 9.63
C TYR A 264 4.99 -6.31 8.92
N LEU A 265 6.12 -5.74 8.51
CA LEU A 265 6.21 -4.55 7.68
C LEU A 265 7.21 -4.86 6.55
N LEU A 266 6.76 -4.73 5.31
CA LEU A 266 7.59 -4.80 4.12
C LEU A 266 7.94 -3.39 3.67
N CYS A 267 9.18 -3.16 3.26
CA CYS A 267 9.58 -1.90 2.62
C CYS A 267 10.47 -2.19 1.41
N ASP A 268 10.23 -1.51 0.29
CA ASP A 268 11.06 -1.56 -0.91
C ASP A 268 12.35 -0.75 -0.73
N ARG A 269 13.42 -1.18 -1.38
CA ARG A 269 14.69 -0.45 -1.34
C ARG A 269 14.66 0.71 -2.33
N VAL A 270 14.99 1.91 -1.86
CA VAL A 270 14.97 3.13 -2.67
C VAL A 270 15.85 2.97 -3.92
N GLY A 271 15.29 3.39 -5.06
CA GLY A 271 15.97 3.49 -6.34
C GLY A 271 15.71 2.30 -7.28
N SER A 272 16.69 2.02 -8.13
CA SER A 272 16.57 0.99 -9.19
C SER A 272 17.11 -0.38 -8.77
N SER A 273 17.62 -0.51 -7.54
CA SER A 273 18.03 -1.80 -7.00
C SER A 273 16.78 -2.54 -6.54
N PRO A 274 16.44 -3.71 -7.10
CA PRO A 274 15.29 -4.43 -6.64
C PRO A 274 15.49 -4.89 -5.19
N GLY A 275 14.39 -4.88 -4.43
CA GLY A 275 14.26 -5.79 -3.31
C GLY A 275 13.55 -5.21 -2.11
N ILE A 276 12.52 -5.92 -1.69
CA ILE A 276 11.85 -5.72 -0.42
C ILE A 276 12.72 -6.25 0.71
N ALA A 277 12.60 -5.59 1.87
CA ALA A 277 13.03 -6.10 3.16
C ALA A 277 11.85 -6.18 4.13
N ALA A 278 11.96 -7.04 5.13
CA ALA A 278 10.94 -7.23 6.14
C ALA A 278 11.38 -6.76 7.53
N TRP A 279 10.40 -6.35 8.32
CA TRP A 279 10.49 -6.10 9.74
C TRP A 279 9.31 -6.77 10.44
N GLU A 280 9.46 -7.02 11.73
CA GLU A 280 8.39 -7.55 12.57
C GLU A 280 8.24 -6.76 13.88
N SER A 281 7.05 -6.82 14.46
CA SER A 281 6.73 -6.25 15.77
C SER A 281 5.71 -7.13 16.48
N THR A 282 5.88 -7.32 17.78
CA THR A 282 4.87 -7.94 18.68
C THR A 282 4.18 -6.92 19.58
N ASP A 283 4.48 -5.63 19.38
CA ASP A 283 3.83 -4.48 20.01
C ASP A 283 3.85 -3.31 19.02
N VAL A 284 2.97 -3.38 18.01
CA VAL A 284 2.94 -2.40 16.93
C VAL A 284 2.72 -0.97 17.44
N THR A 285 1.94 -0.79 18.51
CA THR A 285 1.65 0.54 19.08
C THR A 285 2.85 1.23 19.72
N SER A 286 3.90 0.47 20.05
CA SER A 286 5.20 1.03 20.44
C SER A 286 5.94 1.69 19.26
N GLY A 287 5.53 1.42 18.02
CA GLY A 287 6.20 1.79 16.78
C GLY A 287 7.50 1.06 16.52
N GLU A 288 7.90 0.14 17.40
CA GLU A 288 9.13 -0.62 17.24
C GLU A 288 8.93 -1.76 16.25
N PHE A 289 9.61 -1.67 15.12
CA PHE A 289 9.72 -2.73 14.13
C PHE A 289 11.19 -3.13 13.99
N ALA A 290 11.49 -4.40 14.29
CA ALA A 290 12.83 -4.96 14.23
C ALA A 290 13.05 -5.67 12.89
N ARG A 291 14.24 -5.52 12.32
CA ARG A 291 14.58 -6.11 11.01
C ARG A 291 14.47 -7.64 11.08
N ASP A 292 13.74 -8.20 10.13
CA ASP A 292 13.74 -9.64 9.85
C ASP A 292 14.52 -9.89 8.55
N SER A 293 15.46 -10.84 8.59
CA SER A 293 16.27 -11.24 7.45
C SER A 293 16.30 -12.76 7.27
N SER A 294 15.22 -13.44 7.71
CA SER A 294 15.07 -14.89 7.62
C SER A 294 14.83 -15.37 6.19
N SER A 295 14.22 -14.54 5.34
CA SER A 295 13.87 -14.87 3.96
C SER A 295 14.41 -13.82 2.96
N ASP A 296 14.57 -14.26 1.70
CA ASP A 296 15.00 -13.40 0.59
C ASP A 296 13.77 -12.87 -0.18
N LEU A 297 13.47 -11.59 0.04
CA LEU A 297 12.38 -10.88 -0.64
C LEU A 297 12.89 -9.99 -1.78
N THR A 298 14.15 -10.14 -2.19
CA THR A 298 14.79 -9.20 -3.12
C THR A 298 14.27 -9.28 -4.55
N PHE A 299 13.50 -10.32 -4.86
CA PHE A 299 12.84 -10.49 -6.16
C PHE A 299 11.55 -9.65 -6.33
N MET A 300 11.04 -9.07 -5.24
CA MET A 300 9.85 -8.21 -5.23
C MET A 300 10.21 -6.72 -5.24
N ARG A 301 9.31 -5.90 -5.79
CA ARG A 301 9.26 -4.45 -5.59
C ARG A 301 7.99 -4.08 -4.82
N HIS A 302 7.91 -2.81 -4.40
CA HIS A 302 6.81 -2.22 -3.65
C HIS A 302 5.44 -2.83 -4.01
N GLY A 303 4.83 -3.49 -3.03
CA GLY A 303 3.63 -4.29 -3.22
C GLY A 303 2.91 -4.49 -1.90
N SER A 304 2.03 -5.48 -1.87
CA SER A 304 1.05 -5.70 -0.81
C SER A 304 0.88 -7.19 -0.50
N VAL A 305 0.26 -7.48 0.64
CA VAL A 305 0.06 -8.83 1.15
C VAL A 305 -1.39 -9.01 1.60
N LEU A 306 -2.00 -10.13 1.19
CA LEU A 306 -3.34 -10.54 1.58
C LEU A 306 -3.30 -11.90 2.30
N PRO A 307 -3.81 -12.03 3.54
CA PRO A 307 -3.96 -13.34 4.17
C PRO A 307 -5.07 -14.16 3.48
N VAL A 308 -4.78 -15.42 3.17
CA VAL A 308 -5.64 -16.30 2.37
C VAL A 308 -6.15 -17.51 3.16
N THR A 309 -7.37 -17.93 2.85
CA THR A 309 -7.97 -19.19 3.33
C THR A 309 -7.38 -20.38 2.57
N GLN A 310 -7.64 -21.60 3.05
CA GLN A 310 -7.17 -22.81 2.35
C GLN A 310 -7.69 -22.90 0.91
N GLU A 311 -8.97 -22.60 0.67
CA GLU A 311 -9.54 -22.65 -0.68
C GLU A 311 -8.85 -21.67 -1.63
N GLN A 312 -8.55 -20.46 -1.15
CA GLN A 312 -7.83 -19.44 -1.93
C GLN A 312 -6.38 -19.83 -2.18
N TYR A 313 -5.70 -20.35 -1.15
CA TYR A 313 -4.32 -20.83 -1.27
C TYR A 313 -4.20 -21.93 -2.31
N ASP A 314 -5.10 -22.93 -2.25
CA ASP A 314 -5.14 -24.04 -3.20
C ASP A 314 -5.40 -23.53 -4.62
N ALA A 315 -6.34 -22.61 -4.81
CA ALA A 315 -6.66 -22.03 -6.11
C ALA A 315 -5.47 -21.26 -6.72
N LEU A 316 -4.79 -20.43 -5.91
CA LEU A 316 -3.62 -19.64 -6.32
C LEU A 316 -2.41 -20.55 -6.64
N SER A 317 -2.19 -21.60 -5.84
CA SER A 317 -1.11 -22.56 -6.07
C SER A 317 -1.25 -23.34 -7.39
N GLY A 318 -2.46 -23.38 -7.93
CA GLY A 318 -2.80 -24.06 -9.19
C GLY A 318 -2.61 -23.22 -10.46
N LEU A 319 -2.19 -21.96 -10.33
CA LEU A 319 -1.92 -21.04 -11.46
C LEU A 319 -0.79 -21.53 -12.38
#